data_AF-A0A812L5Y4-F1
#
_entry.id   AF-A0A812L5Y4-F1
#
_cell.length_a   1.000
_cell.length_b   1.000
_cell.length_c   1.000
_cell.angle_alpha   90.00
_cell.angle_beta   90.00
_cell.angle_gamma   90.00
#
_symmetry.space_group_name_H-M   'P 1'
#
loop_
_entity.id
_entity.type
_entity.pdbx_description
1 polymer ?
#
loop_
_entity_poly.entity_id
_entity_poly.type
_entity_poly.pdbx_seq_one_letter_code
_entity_poly.pdbx_strand_id
1 'polypeptide(L)'
;DLQGRLWQNEGEIPNNGVDDDGNGFVDDVHGFDFADEDPWVQKGTLSILLDEKYMERAVYADRVIAAVRNSVGVVGAAGGNPAIRIMALRFLSRDGGRTSDAVLALNYAISMGAIVSSNSWGGPSHSLALEAAVQSAKEAGHLFVAAAGNLGRSNDLIPTYPCNYEPALCVAATAPTDQLADYSNYGVDSVQIAAPGTDIYSTHLGPRSYMALSGTSMATPLVAGATALVWSWMGRSFVSDLDDLQSIVVESAERAPWLDGFVSAGLLDVGAMVSKAESRNWIRFQEPSGGWRDPTGTLARISVPANGAVSLGVEIGHEFLGVGVYQAQINIDWGEGKKDCDEKVPVQYEILGTPFLPSTIFAGALEFGTVPVGGEGRRTVRIWNFGNGTARAQVLPLAVPFAGPSMEVSVEPHQSADVVITCRPSSTGTYAGTVEFKTNSGLTAFDAVAVDALDHGEAFTMPLHCEGSEAPHMELDAFSGVMLLRRLAAWAAWLVHLATPLFEMKS
;
A
#
# COMPACT_ATOMS: atom_id res chain seq x y z
N ASP A 1 25.35 -17.51 -12.87
CA ASP A 1 24.38 -16.46 -13.24
C ASP A 1 24.46 -15.17 -12.45
N LEU A 2 25.46 -14.96 -11.56
CA LEU A 2 25.60 -13.69 -10.82
C LEU A 2 26.83 -12.86 -11.24
N GLN A 3 27.66 -13.38 -12.16
CA GLN A 3 28.83 -12.65 -12.66
C GLN A 3 28.41 -11.35 -13.34
N GLY A 4 29.12 -10.26 -13.01
CA GLY A 4 28.84 -8.92 -13.53
C GLY A 4 27.56 -8.26 -12.98
N ARG A 5 26.95 -8.83 -11.92
CA ARG A 5 25.75 -8.30 -11.26
C ARG A 5 25.97 -7.78 -9.87
N LEU A 6 27.19 -7.88 -9.36
CA LEU A 6 27.53 -7.33 -8.06
C LEU A 6 27.82 -5.85 -8.23
N TRP A 7 27.29 -5.04 -7.31
CA TRP A 7 27.62 -3.63 -7.17
C TRP A 7 29.12 -3.50 -6.94
N GLN A 8 29.70 -2.43 -7.46
CA GLN A 8 31.11 -2.15 -7.31
C GLN A 8 31.26 -0.78 -6.64
N ASN A 9 32.00 -0.73 -5.54
CA ASN A 9 32.43 0.54 -4.97
C ASN A 9 33.51 1.13 -5.88
N GLU A 10 33.19 2.23 -6.57
CA GLU A 10 34.15 2.92 -7.44
C GLU A 10 35.19 3.75 -6.65
N GLY A 11 34.93 3.97 -5.36
CA GLY A 11 35.85 4.65 -4.44
C GLY A 11 36.99 3.78 -3.93
N GLU A 12 36.88 2.45 -4.05
CA GLU A 12 37.85 1.50 -3.52
C GLU A 12 38.84 0.98 -4.57
N ILE A 13 40.12 0.83 -4.17
CA ILE A 13 41.14 0.10 -4.93
C ILE A 13 41.23 -1.31 -4.36
N PRO A 14 40.79 -2.34 -5.10
CA PRO A 14 40.67 -3.68 -4.55
C PRO A 14 41.98 -4.25 -3.98
N ASN A 15 41.94 -4.71 -2.73
CA ASN A 15 42.98 -5.45 -2.02
C ASN A 15 44.22 -4.63 -1.67
N ASN A 16 44.08 -3.32 -1.46
CA ASN A 16 45.19 -2.50 -1.01
C ASN A 16 45.27 -2.42 0.53
N GLY A 17 44.25 -2.90 1.25
CA GLY A 17 44.16 -2.86 2.71
C GLY A 17 43.92 -1.46 3.27
N VAL A 18 43.38 -0.55 2.48
CA VAL A 18 43.08 0.84 2.82
C VAL A 18 41.59 1.09 2.58
N ASP A 19 40.99 1.95 3.40
CA ASP A 19 39.67 2.56 3.14
C ASP A 19 39.92 3.79 2.27
N ASP A 20 39.78 3.61 0.95
CA ASP A 20 40.19 4.61 -0.04
C ASP A 20 39.16 5.73 -0.20
N ASP A 21 37.87 5.43 0.03
CA ASP A 21 36.78 6.39 -0.03
C ASP A 21 36.48 7.08 1.31
N GLY A 22 37.08 6.59 2.41
CA GLY A 22 36.98 7.14 3.75
C GLY A 22 35.63 6.89 4.41
N ASN A 23 34.89 5.87 3.97
CA ASN A 23 33.55 5.54 4.46
C ASN A 23 33.56 4.74 5.78
N GLY A 24 34.74 4.34 6.26
CA GLY A 24 34.97 3.57 7.48
C GLY A 24 35.11 2.06 7.26
N PHE A 25 35.07 1.58 6.02
CA PHE A 25 35.06 0.17 5.64
C PHE A 25 36.16 -0.13 4.62
N VAL A 26 37.27 -0.70 5.09
CA VAL A 26 38.42 -1.07 4.25
C VAL A 26 38.01 -2.08 3.17
N ASP A 27 38.44 -1.88 1.91
CA ASP A 27 38.30 -2.85 0.80
C ASP A 27 36.84 -3.35 0.57
N ASP A 28 35.82 -2.52 0.79
CA ASP A 28 34.39 -2.86 0.67
C ASP A 28 33.87 -2.89 -0.79
N VAL A 29 34.68 -3.44 -1.70
CA VAL A 29 34.54 -3.39 -3.17
C VAL A 29 33.17 -3.79 -3.69
N HIS A 30 32.43 -4.66 -3.00
CA HIS A 30 31.12 -5.14 -3.43
C HIS A 30 30.07 -5.19 -2.30
N GLY A 31 30.36 -4.49 -1.20
CA GLY A 31 29.67 -4.58 0.08
C GLY A 31 30.61 -5.07 1.18
N PHE A 32 30.06 -5.34 2.36
CA PHE A 32 30.83 -5.52 3.58
C PHE A 32 30.29 -6.65 4.48
N ASP A 33 31.17 -7.23 5.29
CA ASP A 33 30.85 -8.27 6.28
C ASP A 33 30.85 -7.70 7.71
N PHE A 34 29.67 -7.33 8.17
CA PHE A 34 29.41 -6.84 9.52
C PHE A 34 29.38 -7.93 10.59
N ALA A 35 29.30 -9.22 10.21
CA ALA A 35 29.24 -10.30 11.19
C ALA A 35 30.63 -10.59 11.79
N ASP A 36 31.66 -10.56 10.95
CA ASP A 36 33.04 -10.89 11.32
C ASP A 36 33.97 -9.64 11.36
N GLU A 37 33.43 -8.44 11.02
CA GLU A 37 34.14 -7.15 10.97
C GLU A 37 35.44 -7.18 10.14
N ASP A 38 35.46 -7.97 9.05
CA ASP A 38 36.65 -8.13 8.23
C ASP A 38 36.41 -7.86 6.72
N PRO A 39 37.44 -7.41 6.00
CA PRO A 39 37.35 -7.09 4.58
C PRO A 39 37.70 -8.26 3.63
N TRP A 40 37.41 -9.53 3.96
CA TRP A 40 37.78 -10.73 3.15
C TRP A 40 37.06 -10.86 1.78
N VAL A 41 36.69 -9.73 1.16
CA VAL A 41 36.23 -9.60 -0.24
C VAL A 41 37.38 -9.87 -1.25
N GLN A 42 38.56 -10.33 -0.81
CA GLN A 42 39.75 -10.51 -1.63
C GLN A 42 39.74 -11.72 -2.62
N LYS A 43 38.70 -12.54 -2.62
CA LYS A 43 38.53 -13.63 -3.62
C LYS A 43 37.25 -13.48 -4.42
N GLY A 44 37.09 -12.32 -5.05
CA GLY A 44 36.02 -12.08 -6.03
C GLY A 44 34.66 -12.54 -5.52
N THR A 45 34.20 -11.93 -4.43
CA THR A 45 32.81 -11.68 -3.99
C THR A 45 31.79 -12.81 -3.91
N LEU A 46 31.85 -13.79 -4.80
CA LEU A 46 31.14 -15.04 -4.66
C LEU A 46 31.67 -15.84 -3.47
N SER A 47 32.83 -15.56 -2.85
CA SER A 47 33.28 -16.31 -1.66
C SER A 47 32.38 -16.11 -0.44
N ILE A 48 31.87 -14.91 -0.15
CA ILE A 48 30.86 -14.71 0.92
C ILE A 48 29.57 -15.48 0.62
N LEU A 49 29.32 -15.74 -0.66
CA LEU A 49 28.22 -16.51 -1.19
C LEU A 49 28.59 -17.98 -1.50
N LEU A 50 29.83 -18.46 -1.30
CA LEU A 50 30.30 -19.78 -1.77
C LEU A 50 31.24 -20.49 -0.78
N ASP A 51 31.64 -19.86 0.33
CA ASP A 51 32.50 -20.51 1.32
C ASP A 51 31.66 -21.42 2.22
N GLU A 52 31.81 -22.73 1.99
CA GLU A 52 31.15 -23.81 2.73
C GLU A 52 31.42 -23.77 4.24
N LYS A 53 32.49 -23.08 4.67
CA LYS A 53 32.87 -23.02 6.09
C LYS A 53 31.93 -22.15 6.94
N TYR A 54 31.13 -21.27 6.34
CA TYR A 54 30.43 -20.19 7.05
C TYR A 54 28.89 -20.16 6.89
N MET A 55 28.27 -21.07 6.13
CA MET A 55 26.86 -20.88 5.68
C MET A 55 25.92 -22.08 5.89
N GLU A 56 25.16 -22.06 6.98
CA GLU A 56 23.84 -22.72 7.03
C GLU A 56 22.78 -21.72 7.51
N ARG A 57 21.72 -21.56 6.69
CA ARG A 57 20.42 -20.87 6.90
C ARG A 57 20.22 -19.40 6.46
N ALA A 58 21.23 -18.54 6.39
CA ALA A 58 21.00 -17.10 6.15
C ALA A 58 21.11 -16.57 4.69
N VAL A 59 21.75 -17.30 3.77
CA VAL A 59 22.19 -16.74 2.45
C VAL A 59 21.41 -17.27 1.23
N TYR A 60 20.37 -18.09 1.45
CA TYR A 60 19.68 -18.77 0.34
C TYR A 60 18.61 -17.93 -0.37
N ALA A 61 18.10 -16.91 0.31
CA ALA A 61 16.97 -16.09 -0.11
C ALA A 61 17.32 -15.05 -1.17
N ASP A 62 18.32 -14.20 -0.89
CA ASP A 62 18.56 -12.98 -1.69
C ASP A 62 19.20 -13.27 -3.06
N ARG A 63 19.50 -14.55 -3.34
CA ARG A 63 20.00 -15.05 -4.63
C ARG A 63 18.94 -15.14 -5.72
N VAL A 64 17.66 -15.00 -5.36
CA VAL A 64 16.50 -14.96 -6.27
C VAL A 64 16.43 -13.65 -7.07
N ILE A 65 17.12 -12.58 -6.65
CA ILE A 65 16.94 -11.22 -7.20
C ILE A 65 17.57 -11.02 -8.58
N ALA A 66 18.85 -11.36 -8.78
CA ALA A 66 19.61 -10.83 -9.93
C ALA A 66 20.31 -11.89 -10.80
N ALA A 67 19.76 -13.09 -10.89
CA ALA A 67 20.27 -14.06 -11.86
C ALA A 67 20.15 -13.50 -13.29
N VAL A 68 21.27 -13.51 -14.01
CA VAL A 68 21.44 -12.96 -15.36
C VAL A 68 20.53 -13.71 -16.34
N ARG A 69 19.85 -12.98 -17.22
CA ARG A 69 19.27 -13.57 -18.44
C ARG A 69 20.40 -13.98 -19.40
N ASN A 70 20.86 -15.22 -19.26
CA ASN A 70 21.84 -15.86 -20.14
C ASN A 70 21.28 -17.25 -20.54
N SER A 71 22.10 -18.06 -21.20
CA SER A 71 21.72 -19.43 -21.63
C SER A 71 21.97 -20.50 -20.55
N VAL A 72 22.08 -20.13 -19.27
CA VAL A 72 22.47 -21.00 -18.15
C VAL A 72 21.58 -20.71 -16.93
N GLY A 73 21.06 -21.74 -16.27
CA GLY A 73 20.40 -21.59 -14.97
C GLY A 73 19.07 -20.84 -14.97
N VAL A 74 18.94 -19.80 -14.14
CA VAL A 74 17.68 -19.09 -13.84
C VAL A 74 17.77 -17.60 -14.17
N VAL A 75 16.62 -16.92 -14.24
CA VAL A 75 16.51 -15.47 -14.37
C VAL A 75 15.91 -14.90 -13.09
N GLY A 76 16.53 -13.87 -12.52
CA GLY A 76 16.05 -13.24 -11.30
C GLY A 76 14.89 -12.27 -11.56
N ALA A 77 14.16 -11.88 -10.52
CA ALA A 77 13.04 -10.93 -10.61
C ALA A 77 13.42 -9.57 -11.25
N ALA A 78 14.70 -9.19 -11.20
CA ALA A 78 15.26 -8.04 -11.90
C ALA A 78 15.34 -8.21 -13.44
N GLY A 79 14.80 -9.29 -14.01
CA GLY A 79 14.70 -9.55 -15.45
C GLY A 79 16.03 -9.70 -16.20
N GLY A 80 17.16 -9.75 -15.47
CA GLY A 80 18.49 -9.71 -16.05
C GLY A 80 18.93 -8.33 -16.56
N ASN A 81 18.28 -7.23 -16.14
CA ASN A 81 18.66 -5.86 -16.54
C ASN A 81 20.09 -5.51 -16.10
N PRO A 82 21.03 -5.25 -17.03
CA PRO A 82 22.44 -4.96 -16.72
C PRO A 82 22.66 -3.63 -16.00
N ALA A 83 21.65 -2.79 -15.78
CA ALA A 83 21.77 -1.63 -14.90
C ALA A 83 21.64 -1.99 -13.41
N ILE A 84 20.98 -3.11 -13.08
CA ILE A 84 20.73 -3.51 -11.69
C ILE A 84 21.97 -4.24 -11.14
N ARG A 85 22.33 -3.89 -9.90
CA ARG A 85 23.50 -4.38 -9.19
C ARG A 85 23.12 -4.80 -7.77
N ILE A 86 23.69 -5.90 -7.28
CA ILE A 86 23.52 -6.40 -5.90
C ILE A 86 24.70 -5.93 -5.05
N MET A 87 24.41 -5.18 -4.00
CA MET A 87 25.34 -4.91 -2.90
C MET A 87 25.16 -6.02 -1.85
N ALA A 88 26.24 -6.72 -1.51
CA ALA A 88 26.18 -7.86 -0.60
C ALA A 88 26.59 -7.44 0.83
N LEU A 89 25.64 -7.42 1.75
CA LEU A 89 25.86 -7.04 3.15
C LEU A 89 25.59 -8.22 4.06
N ARG A 90 26.64 -8.75 4.67
CA ARG A 90 26.53 -9.88 5.59
C ARG A 90 26.50 -9.37 7.02
N PHE A 91 25.47 -9.75 7.78
CA PHE A 91 25.42 -9.55 9.22
C PHE A 91 25.00 -10.83 9.97
N LEU A 92 24.64 -11.88 9.23
CA LEU A 92 24.29 -13.19 9.77
C LEU A 92 25.47 -14.15 9.57
N SER A 93 25.79 -14.88 10.63
CA SER A 93 26.74 -16.00 10.64
C SER A 93 25.99 -17.33 10.87
N ARG A 94 26.73 -18.43 10.92
CA ARG A 94 26.20 -19.74 11.33
C ARG A 94 25.51 -19.71 12.70
N ASP A 95 26.00 -18.87 13.61
CA ASP A 95 25.50 -18.79 14.98
C ASP A 95 24.39 -17.72 15.13
N GLY A 96 23.94 -17.15 14.02
CA GLY A 96 23.00 -16.03 13.96
C GLY A 96 23.70 -14.70 13.71
N GLY A 97 22.99 -13.59 13.94
CA GLY A 97 23.53 -12.24 13.81
C GLY A 97 22.91 -11.30 14.83
N ARG A 98 23.47 -10.09 14.94
CA ARG A 98 23.04 -9.11 15.93
C ARG A 98 22.19 -8.03 15.27
N THR A 99 21.24 -7.50 16.03
CA THR A 99 20.44 -6.35 15.60
C THR A 99 21.31 -5.11 15.34
N SER A 100 22.41 -4.94 16.09
CA SER A 100 23.38 -3.86 15.84
C SER A 100 23.96 -3.93 14.43
N ASP A 101 24.30 -5.14 13.99
CA ASP A 101 25.00 -5.38 12.72
C ASP A 101 24.01 -5.21 11.56
N ALA A 102 22.73 -5.59 11.77
CA ALA A 102 21.65 -5.28 10.84
C ALA A 102 21.41 -3.78 10.66
N VAL A 103 21.46 -3.00 11.75
CA VAL A 103 21.35 -1.54 11.70
C VAL A 103 22.53 -0.91 10.95
N LEU A 104 23.75 -1.37 11.23
CA LEU A 104 24.95 -0.91 10.52
C LEU A 104 24.88 -1.24 9.01
N ALA A 105 24.48 -2.46 8.66
CA ALA A 105 24.30 -2.87 7.28
C ALA A 105 23.25 -2.02 6.55
N LEU A 106 22.10 -1.74 7.18
CA LEU A 106 21.08 -0.89 6.58
C LEU A 106 21.58 0.55 6.37
N ASN A 107 22.24 1.12 7.37
CA ASN A 107 22.82 2.47 7.27
C ASN A 107 23.87 2.55 6.16
N TYR A 108 24.73 1.53 6.03
CA TYR A 108 25.70 1.42 4.95
C TYR A 108 25.01 1.34 3.57
N ALA A 109 23.97 0.51 3.43
CA ALA A 109 23.22 0.40 2.18
C ALA A 109 22.67 1.78 1.74
N ILE A 110 22.11 2.52 2.70
CA ILE A 110 21.58 3.86 2.47
C ILE A 110 22.69 4.84 2.08
N SER A 111 23.82 4.87 2.81
CA SER A 111 24.92 5.80 2.53
C SER A 111 25.57 5.55 1.17
N MET A 112 25.62 4.29 0.74
CA MET A 112 26.13 3.90 -0.58
C MET A 112 25.07 4.02 -1.71
N GLY A 113 23.86 4.52 -1.38
CA GLY A 113 22.83 4.86 -2.35
C GLY A 113 22.03 3.67 -2.89
N ALA A 114 21.95 2.57 -2.13
CA ALA A 114 21.06 1.46 -2.44
C ALA A 114 19.60 1.92 -2.34
N ILE A 115 18.78 1.53 -3.33
CA ILE A 115 17.38 1.98 -3.45
C ILE A 115 16.41 1.06 -2.72
N VAL A 116 16.71 -0.25 -2.70
CA VAL A 116 15.86 -1.28 -2.10
C VAL A 116 16.74 -2.29 -1.38
N SER A 117 16.32 -2.74 -0.20
CA SER A 117 16.92 -3.87 0.51
C SER A 117 15.93 -5.02 0.61
N SER A 118 16.47 -6.24 0.53
CA SER A 118 15.72 -7.47 0.77
C SER A 118 16.15 -8.05 2.12
N ASN A 119 15.20 -8.13 3.05
CA ASN A 119 15.46 -8.46 4.44
C ASN A 119 14.78 -9.79 4.79
N SER A 120 15.44 -10.85 4.39
CA SER A 120 14.97 -12.24 4.46
C SER A 120 15.20 -12.89 5.82
N TRP A 121 15.02 -12.13 6.91
CA TRP A 121 15.31 -12.50 8.30
C TRP A 121 14.23 -11.92 9.23
N GLY A 122 14.13 -12.44 10.45
CA GLY A 122 13.21 -11.88 11.43
C GLY A 122 13.16 -12.62 12.76
N GLY A 123 12.48 -12.00 13.73
CA GLY A 123 12.30 -12.53 15.08
C GLY A 123 11.23 -11.76 15.88
N PRO A 124 10.86 -12.24 17.07
CA PRO A 124 9.75 -11.68 17.84
C PRO A 124 10.09 -10.37 18.57
N SER A 125 11.37 -10.01 18.68
CA SER A 125 11.83 -8.92 19.54
C SER A 125 11.82 -7.57 18.84
N HIS A 126 11.08 -6.63 19.41
CA HIS A 126 11.10 -5.22 19.00
C HIS A 126 12.41 -4.53 19.44
N SER A 127 13.01 -3.77 18.53
CA SER A 127 14.16 -2.91 18.78
C SER A 127 13.88 -1.49 18.29
N LEU A 128 13.97 -0.51 19.20
CA LEU A 128 13.83 0.91 18.87
C LEU A 128 14.94 1.40 17.93
N ALA A 129 16.15 0.84 18.04
CA ALA A 129 17.26 1.22 17.17
C ALA A 129 17.03 0.75 15.72
N LEU A 130 16.47 -0.45 15.56
CA LEU A 130 16.16 -0.97 14.23
C LEU A 130 14.93 -0.28 13.62
N GLU A 131 13.91 0.01 14.42
CA GLU A 131 12.76 0.82 14.00
C GLU A 131 13.21 2.19 13.47
N ALA A 132 14.04 2.89 14.24
CA ALA A 132 14.60 4.18 13.83
C ALA A 132 15.41 4.08 12.53
N ALA A 133 16.18 3.00 12.34
CA ALA A 133 16.95 2.78 11.11
C ALA A 133 16.04 2.53 9.89
N VAL A 134 14.96 1.76 10.05
CA VAL A 134 13.96 1.54 8.98
C VAL A 134 13.22 2.86 8.65
N GLN A 135 12.92 3.67 9.65
CA GLN A 135 12.35 5.00 9.45
C GLN A 135 13.32 5.92 8.70
N SER A 136 14.60 5.97 9.09
CA SER A 136 15.64 6.71 8.36
C SER A 136 15.85 6.19 6.94
N ALA A 137 15.65 4.88 6.70
CA ALA A 137 15.68 4.33 5.35
C ALA A 137 14.60 4.97 4.48
N LYS A 138 13.34 5.05 4.95
CA LYS A 138 12.28 5.73 4.21
C LYS A 138 12.58 7.21 3.97
N GLU A 139 13.06 7.93 4.98
CA GLU A 139 13.42 9.35 4.84
C GLU A 139 14.55 9.58 3.81
N ALA A 140 15.43 8.61 3.64
CA ALA A 140 16.46 8.59 2.59
C ALA A 140 15.95 8.02 1.25
N GLY A 141 14.67 7.65 1.18
CA GLY A 141 14.04 7.08 0.01
C GLY A 141 14.47 5.65 -0.33
N HIS A 142 14.87 4.89 0.67
CA HIS A 142 15.22 3.49 0.57
C HIS A 142 14.01 2.61 0.94
N LEU A 143 13.59 1.72 0.02
CA LEU A 143 12.52 0.76 0.29
C LEU A 143 13.06 -0.45 1.07
N PHE A 144 12.57 -0.63 2.30
CA PHE A 144 12.91 -1.76 3.15
C PHE A 144 11.88 -2.90 2.99
N VAL A 145 12.23 -3.97 2.27
CA VAL A 145 11.33 -5.11 2.03
C VAL A 145 11.65 -6.22 3.03
N ALA A 146 10.65 -6.69 3.77
CA ALA A 146 10.82 -7.63 4.88
C ALA A 146 10.00 -8.92 4.71
N ALA A 147 10.53 -10.04 5.19
CA ALA A 147 9.83 -11.32 5.20
C ALA A 147 8.79 -11.40 6.33
N ALA A 148 7.57 -11.87 6.02
CA ALA A 148 6.51 -12.00 7.03
C ALA A 148 6.79 -13.08 8.08
N GLY A 149 7.62 -14.09 7.80
CA GLY A 149 7.94 -15.19 8.69
C GLY A 149 7.23 -16.50 8.33
N ASN A 150 7.73 -17.62 8.87
CA ASN A 150 7.39 -18.97 8.41
C ASN A 150 6.72 -19.84 9.51
N LEU A 151 5.80 -19.27 10.30
CA LEU A 151 5.15 -19.94 11.43
C LEU A 151 3.63 -20.16 11.23
N GLY A 152 3.08 -19.81 10.07
CA GLY A 152 1.66 -20.00 9.75
C GLY A 152 0.71 -19.23 10.67
N ARG A 153 1.09 -18.03 11.10
CA ARG A 153 0.35 -17.24 12.10
C ARG A 153 0.12 -15.79 11.71
N SER A 154 -0.85 -15.16 12.37
CA SER A 154 -1.16 -13.73 12.22
C SER A 154 -0.13 -12.85 12.93
N ASN A 155 0.51 -11.95 12.18
CA ASN A 155 1.39 -10.89 12.64
C ASN A 155 0.63 -9.71 13.25
N ASP A 156 -0.68 -9.58 12.99
CA ASP A 156 -1.56 -8.61 13.66
C ASP A 156 -1.76 -9.00 15.15
N LEU A 157 -1.74 -10.30 15.43
CA LEU A 157 -1.85 -10.85 16.79
C LEU A 157 -0.50 -11.06 17.46
N ILE A 158 0.49 -11.55 16.71
CA ILE A 158 1.83 -11.87 17.21
C ILE A 158 2.86 -11.23 16.28
N PRO A 159 3.23 -9.96 16.54
CA PRO A 159 4.17 -9.23 15.71
C PRO A 159 5.51 -9.96 15.49
N THR A 160 6.08 -9.76 14.32
CA THR A 160 7.41 -10.24 13.96
C THR A 160 8.19 -9.11 13.29
N TYR A 161 9.42 -8.90 13.74
CA TYR A 161 10.27 -7.82 13.28
C TYR A 161 11.36 -8.37 12.37
N PRO A 162 11.69 -7.67 11.27
CA PRO A 162 11.34 -6.27 10.99
C PRO A 162 10.02 -6.05 10.23
N CYS A 163 9.29 -7.10 9.85
CA CYS A 163 8.03 -6.99 9.09
C CYS A 163 7.00 -6.01 9.70
N ASN A 164 6.80 -6.05 11.02
CA ASN A 164 5.84 -5.20 11.73
C ASN A 164 6.35 -3.78 12.04
N TYR A 165 7.51 -3.36 11.53
CA TYR A 165 7.89 -1.94 11.59
C TYR A 165 7.15 -1.18 10.50
N GLU A 166 6.57 -0.03 10.83
CA GLU A 166 6.29 0.98 9.82
C GLU A 166 7.57 1.78 9.61
N PRO A 167 8.06 1.98 8.38
CA PRO A 167 7.41 1.75 7.07
C PRO A 167 7.92 0.51 6.26
N ALA A 168 8.15 -0.65 6.89
CA ALA A 168 8.60 -1.83 6.15
C ALA A 168 7.52 -2.35 5.18
N LEU A 169 7.93 -2.75 3.97
CA LEU A 169 7.07 -3.50 3.04
C LEU A 169 7.16 -4.99 3.37
N CYS A 170 6.18 -5.50 4.09
CA CYS A 170 6.14 -6.89 4.54
C CYS A 170 5.50 -7.83 3.50
N VAL A 171 6.16 -8.98 3.30
CA VAL A 171 5.88 -9.92 2.21
C VAL A 171 5.53 -11.32 2.74
N ALA A 172 4.31 -11.77 2.44
CA ALA A 172 3.86 -13.16 2.62
C ALA A 172 4.28 -14.05 1.44
N ALA A 173 4.25 -15.37 1.65
CA ALA A 173 4.55 -16.38 0.63
C ALA A 173 3.29 -17.08 0.12
N THR A 174 3.20 -17.24 -1.19
CA THR A 174 2.23 -18.15 -1.83
C THR A 174 2.87 -19.49 -2.23
N ALA A 175 2.01 -20.50 -2.36
CA ALA A 175 2.32 -21.80 -2.91
C ALA A 175 2.02 -21.85 -4.42
N PRO A 176 2.45 -22.90 -5.16
CA PRO A 176 2.15 -23.03 -6.60
C PRO A 176 0.66 -23.16 -6.94
N THR A 177 -0.19 -23.30 -5.92
CA THR A 177 -1.66 -23.27 -6.03
C THR A 177 -2.24 -21.85 -5.99
N ASP A 178 -1.39 -20.82 -6.01
CA ASP A 178 -1.66 -19.39 -5.77
C ASP A 178 -2.26 -19.05 -4.39
N GLN A 179 -2.49 -20.05 -3.55
CA GLN A 179 -2.92 -19.87 -2.17
C GLN A 179 -1.78 -19.39 -1.29
N LEU A 180 -2.12 -18.76 -0.16
CA LEU A 180 -1.15 -18.52 0.91
C LEU A 180 -0.48 -19.85 1.29
N ALA A 181 0.84 -19.88 1.37
CA ALA A 181 1.54 -21.07 1.80
C ALA A 181 1.22 -21.37 3.27
N ASP A 182 1.00 -22.63 3.63
CA ASP A 182 0.60 -23.05 4.99
C ASP A 182 1.55 -22.56 6.09
N TYR A 183 2.83 -22.36 5.75
CA TYR A 183 3.84 -21.85 6.67
C TYR A 183 3.90 -20.32 6.71
N SER A 184 3.34 -19.60 5.74
CA SER A 184 3.47 -18.14 5.67
C SER A 184 2.75 -17.49 6.84
N ASN A 185 3.44 -16.61 7.54
CA ASN A 185 2.76 -15.63 8.36
C ASN A 185 1.98 -14.66 7.46
N TYR A 186 0.99 -14.02 8.06
CA TYR A 186 0.03 -13.15 7.40
C TYR A 186 -0.47 -12.09 8.39
N GLY A 187 -1.21 -11.09 7.93
CA GLY A 187 -1.82 -10.08 8.77
C GLY A 187 -2.34 -8.96 7.89
N VAL A 188 -3.64 -8.70 7.90
CA VAL A 188 -4.24 -7.72 7.00
C VAL A 188 -3.79 -6.29 7.35
N ASP A 189 -3.44 -6.04 8.61
CA ASP A 189 -2.96 -4.73 9.06
C ASP A 189 -1.43 -4.62 8.99
N SER A 190 -0.71 -5.75 9.06
CA SER A 190 0.76 -5.79 9.19
C SER A 190 1.52 -6.35 7.98
N VAL A 191 0.85 -7.00 7.03
CA VAL A 191 1.45 -7.62 5.85
C VAL A 191 0.77 -7.10 4.60
N GLN A 192 1.53 -6.40 3.75
CA GLN A 192 0.94 -5.70 2.63
C GLN A 192 0.74 -6.59 1.41
N ILE A 193 1.74 -7.40 1.05
CA ILE A 193 1.72 -8.12 -0.25
C ILE A 193 2.13 -9.58 -0.09
N ALA A 194 1.65 -10.44 -0.98
CA ALA A 194 2.13 -11.80 -1.12
C ALA A 194 2.92 -11.98 -2.42
N ALA A 195 3.90 -12.87 -2.44
CA ALA A 195 4.61 -13.27 -3.65
C ALA A 195 4.96 -14.77 -3.61
N PRO A 196 5.28 -15.39 -4.75
CA PRO A 196 5.67 -16.81 -4.78
C PRO A 196 6.82 -17.10 -3.82
N GLY A 197 6.60 -18.03 -2.88
CA GLY A 197 7.59 -18.36 -1.86
C GLY A 197 7.84 -19.85 -1.68
N THR A 198 7.06 -20.73 -2.31
CA THR A 198 7.21 -22.19 -2.21
C THR A 198 7.86 -22.74 -3.47
N ASP A 199 8.81 -23.67 -3.31
CA ASP A 199 9.51 -24.36 -4.39
C ASP A 199 10.17 -23.41 -5.41
N ILE A 200 10.69 -22.29 -4.92
CA ILE A 200 11.35 -21.27 -5.74
C ILE A 200 12.75 -21.75 -6.12
N TYR A 201 12.92 -22.06 -7.41
CA TYR A 201 14.19 -22.54 -7.96
C TYR A 201 15.18 -21.39 -8.15
N SER A 202 16.34 -21.46 -7.49
CA SER A 202 17.35 -20.41 -7.56
C SER A 202 18.77 -20.94 -7.53
N THR A 203 19.74 -20.04 -7.74
CA THR A 203 21.17 -20.37 -7.67
C THR A 203 21.54 -20.87 -6.28
N HIS A 204 22.27 -21.99 -6.22
CA HIS A 204 22.70 -22.64 -4.98
C HIS A 204 24.23 -22.64 -4.86
N LEU A 205 24.74 -22.96 -3.67
CA LEU A 205 26.17 -23.14 -3.41
C LEU A 205 26.74 -24.25 -4.31
N GLY A 206 27.94 -23.99 -4.84
CA GLY A 206 28.66 -24.89 -5.74
C GLY A 206 28.65 -24.43 -7.21
N PRO A 207 29.61 -24.89 -8.02
CA PRO A 207 29.73 -24.51 -9.42
C PRO A 207 28.49 -24.96 -10.21
N ARG A 208 27.74 -24.00 -10.77
CA ARG A 208 26.52 -24.25 -11.56
C ARG A 208 25.48 -25.08 -10.81
N SER A 209 25.31 -24.82 -9.51
CA SER A 209 24.34 -25.49 -8.66
C SER A 209 23.06 -24.67 -8.53
N TYR A 210 21.92 -25.36 -8.40
CA TYR A 210 20.60 -24.77 -8.28
C TYR A 210 19.70 -25.64 -7.40
N MET A 211 18.82 -25.03 -6.62
CA MET A 211 17.94 -25.73 -5.70
C MET A 211 16.61 -25.00 -5.54
N ALA A 212 15.53 -25.76 -5.37
CA ALA A 212 14.23 -25.24 -4.97
C ALA A 212 14.18 -25.11 -3.45
N LEU A 213 13.75 -23.94 -2.96
CA LEU A 213 13.59 -23.65 -1.54
C LEU A 213 12.24 -22.97 -1.28
N SER A 214 11.80 -23.07 -0.03
CA SER A 214 10.49 -22.55 0.40
C SER A 214 10.63 -21.66 1.64
N GLY A 215 9.98 -20.50 1.60
CA GLY A 215 9.90 -19.54 2.71
C GLY A 215 9.40 -18.18 2.26
N THR A 216 8.92 -17.34 3.19
CA THR A 216 8.72 -15.90 2.94
C THR A 216 10.02 -15.22 2.53
N SER A 217 11.15 -15.75 2.99
CA SER A 217 12.49 -15.40 2.53
C SER A 217 12.69 -15.58 1.02
N MET A 218 11.94 -16.45 0.32
CA MET A 218 12.00 -16.55 -1.15
C MET A 218 11.06 -15.57 -1.85
N ALA A 219 9.98 -15.15 -1.18
CA ALA A 219 9.02 -14.17 -1.69
C ALA A 219 9.55 -12.73 -1.61
N THR A 220 10.17 -12.35 -0.49
CA THR A 220 10.78 -11.03 -0.25
C THR A 220 11.73 -10.56 -1.37
N PRO A 221 12.69 -11.37 -1.85
CA PRO A 221 13.59 -10.99 -2.95
C PRO A 221 12.86 -10.87 -4.30
N LEU A 222 11.76 -11.58 -4.54
CA LEU A 222 10.97 -11.36 -5.77
C LEU A 222 10.38 -9.95 -5.79
N VAL A 223 9.80 -9.52 -4.67
CA VAL A 223 9.26 -8.15 -4.52
C VAL A 223 10.38 -7.11 -4.66
N ALA A 224 11.50 -7.28 -3.94
CA ALA A 224 12.62 -6.34 -4.02
C ALA A 224 13.21 -6.26 -5.44
N GLY A 225 13.33 -7.40 -6.14
CA GLY A 225 13.82 -7.45 -7.52
C GLY A 225 12.86 -6.82 -8.53
N ALA A 226 11.55 -7.03 -8.36
CA ALA A 226 10.52 -6.36 -9.17
C ALA A 226 10.56 -4.84 -8.97
N THR A 227 10.69 -4.37 -7.74
CA THR A 227 10.84 -2.94 -7.45
C THR A 227 12.10 -2.37 -8.09
N ALA A 228 13.25 -3.05 -7.96
CA ALA A 228 14.49 -2.64 -8.62
C ALA A 228 14.35 -2.60 -10.16
N LEU A 229 13.60 -3.54 -10.76
CA LEU A 229 13.30 -3.54 -12.19
C LEU A 229 12.54 -2.28 -12.61
N VAL A 230 11.43 -2.00 -11.93
CA VAL A 230 10.60 -0.82 -12.23
C VAL A 230 11.38 0.47 -12.01
N TRP A 231 12.12 0.56 -10.90
CA TRP A 231 13.01 1.70 -10.62
C TRP A 231 14.05 1.93 -11.71
N SER A 232 14.71 0.85 -12.17
CA SER A 232 15.75 0.94 -13.20
C SER A 232 15.23 1.45 -14.55
N TRP A 233 13.93 1.27 -14.79
CA TRP A 233 13.26 1.69 -16.01
C TRP A 233 12.79 3.15 -15.94
N MET A 234 12.39 3.63 -14.76
CA MET A 234 11.98 5.02 -14.53
C MET A 234 13.16 6.00 -14.39
N GLY A 235 14.26 5.59 -13.77
CA GLY A 235 15.44 6.42 -13.53
C GLY A 235 15.27 7.49 -12.42
N ARG A 236 16.38 8.07 -11.95
CA ARG A 236 16.43 9.03 -10.83
C ARG A 236 15.78 10.39 -11.14
N SER A 237 15.62 10.76 -12.42
CA SER A 237 15.09 12.07 -12.83
C SER A 237 13.57 12.17 -12.77
N PHE A 238 12.88 11.06 -12.44
CA PHE A 238 11.44 10.90 -12.67
C PHE A 238 10.62 10.71 -11.39
N VAL A 239 11.17 10.01 -10.40
CA VAL A 239 10.53 9.80 -9.10
C VAL A 239 11.17 10.78 -8.10
N SER A 240 10.61 11.98 -8.00
CA SER A 240 11.11 13.01 -7.07
C SER A 240 10.76 12.73 -5.60
N ASP A 241 9.79 11.85 -5.35
CA ASP A 241 9.42 11.38 -4.02
C ASP A 241 9.48 9.85 -3.99
N LEU A 242 10.49 9.32 -3.31
CA LEU A 242 10.67 7.89 -3.06
C LEU A 242 9.58 7.31 -2.14
N ASP A 243 8.73 8.18 -1.56
CA ASP A 243 7.57 7.87 -0.72
C ASP A 243 6.51 6.97 -1.41
N ASP A 244 6.56 6.79 -2.74
CA ASP A 244 5.58 6.02 -3.51
C ASP A 244 6.12 4.76 -4.22
N LEU A 245 7.38 4.35 -4.01
CA LEU A 245 7.80 3.04 -4.54
C LEU A 245 7.02 1.89 -3.90
N GLN A 246 6.76 2.02 -2.60
CA GLN A 246 5.90 1.10 -1.88
C GLN A 246 4.46 1.14 -2.41
N SER A 247 3.92 2.32 -2.72
CA SER A 247 2.56 2.42 -3.26
C SER A 247 2.47 1.88 -4.69
N ILE A 248 3.49 2.03 -5.53
CA ILE A 248 3.53 1.35 -6.83
C ILE A 248 3.40 -0.15 -6.62
N VAL A 249 4.14 -0.74 -5.67
CA VAL A 249 4.03 -2.19 -5.39
C VAL A 249 2.64 -2.57 -4.86
N VAL A 250 2.12 -1.82 -3.88
CA VAL A 250 0.85 -2.12 -3.20
C VAL A 250 -0.36 -1.87 -4.10
N GLU A 251 -0.43 -0.73 -4.78
CA GLU A 251 -1.57 -0.35 -5.62
C GLU A 251 -1.63 -1.11 -6.94
N SER A 252 -0.53 -1.72 -7.36
CA SER A 252 -0.49 -2.59 -8.54
C SER A 252 -0.67 -4.06 -8.22
N ALA A 253 -0.76 -4.43 -6.94
CA ALA A 253 -0.96 -5.81 -6.54
C ALA A 253 -2.24 -6.38 -7.19
N GLU A 254 -2.13 -7.59 -7.73
CA GLU A 254 -3.27 -8.31 -8.26
C GLU A 254 -4.23 -8.63 -7.11
N ARG A 255 -5.50 -8.22 -7.27
CA ARG A 255 -6.55 -8.57 -6.32
C ARG A 255 -6.85 -10.07 -6.42
N ALA A 256 -6.44 -10.79 -5.39
CA ALA A 256 -6.67 -12.22 -5.23
C ALA A 256 -7.64 -12.46 -4.05
N PRO A 257 -8.95 -12.71 -4.29
CA PRO A 257 -9.95 -12.81 -3.20
C PRO A 257 -9.66 -13.87 -2.14
N TRP A 258 -8.87 -14.90 -2.47
CA TRP A 258 -8.45 -15.93 -1.51
C TRP A 258 -7.35 -15.47 -0.55
N LEU A 259 -6.74 -14.30 -0.80
CA LEU A 259 -5.82 -13.62 0.12
C LEU A 259 -6.54 -12.57 1.00
N ASP A 260 -7.85 -12.37 0.81
CA ASP A 260 -8.64 -11.44 1.63
C ASP A 260 -8.54 -11.85 3.11
N GLY A 261 -8.15 -10.91 3.97
CA GLY A 261 -7.93 -11.15 5.40
C GLY A 261 -6.56 -11.73 5.76
N PHE A 262 -5.70 -12.02 4.77
CA PHE A 262 -4.31 -12.46 4.99
C PHE A 262 -3.30 -11.35 4.67
N VAL A 263 -3.52 -10.55 3.64
CA VAL A 263 -2.67 -9.39 3.28
C VAL A 263 -3.54 -8.21 2.88
N SER A 264 -3.02 -6.97 2.94
CA SER A 264 -3.82 -5.77 2.63
C SER A 264 -3.96 -5.45 1.15
N ALA A 265 -2.97 -5.80 0.32
CA ALA A 265 -2.91 -5.39 -1.09
C ALA A 265 -3.30 -6.50 -2.07
N GLY A 266 -2.65 -7.66 -1.97
CA GLY A 266 -2.85 -8.79 -2.89
C GLY A 266 -1.56 -9.49 -3.28
N LEU A 267 -1.51 -10.02 -4.51
CA LEU A 267 -0.37 -10.76 -5.07
C LEU A 267 0.52 -9.83 -5.92
N LEU A 268 1.84 -10.02 -5.86
CA LEU A 268 2.80 -9.28 -6.68
C LEU A 268 2.51 -9.42 -8.19
N ASP A 269 2.26 -8.30 -8.87
CA ASP A 269 2.13 -8.22 -10.34
C ASP A 269 3.13 -7.20 -10.92
N VAL A 270 4.23 -7.71 -11.47
CA VAL A 270 5.29 -6.89 -12.06
C VAL A 270 4.81 -6.14 -13.31
N GLY A 271 3.87 -6.71 -14.08
CA GLY A 271 3.31 -6.05 -15.26
C GLY A 271 2.49 -4.82 -14.88
N ALA A 272 1.61 -4.97 -13.89
CA ALA A 272 0.84 -3.87 -13.35
C ALA A 272 1.73 -2.81 -12.68
N MET A 273 2.82 -3.22 -11.99
CA MET A 273 3.79 -2.26 -11.45
C MET A 273 4.41 -1.39 -12.55
N VAL A 274 4.79 -1.98 -13.69
CA VAL A 274 5.31 -1.22 -14.84
C VAL A 274 4.25 -0.28 -15.39
N SER A 275 3.02 -0.74 -15.62
CA SER A 275 1.93 0.11 -16.13
C SER A 275 1.60 1.27 -15.18
N LYS A 276 1.63 1.03 -13.86
CA LYS A 276 1.41 2.07 -12.84
C LYS A 276 2.56 3.06 -12.77
N ALA A 277 3.79 2.59 -12.90
CA ALA A 277 4.98 3.44 -13.02
C ALA A 277 4.93 4.28 -14.32
N GLU A 278 4.45 3.69 -15.41
CA GLU A 278 4.24 4.37 -16.69
C GLU A 278 3.23 5.50 -16.61
N SER A 279 2.08 5.28 -15.96
CA SER A 279 1.04 6.30 -15.81
C SER A 279 1.45 7.47 -14.90
N ARG A 280 2.45 7.26 -14.03
CA ARG A 280 3.07 8.33 -13.25
C ARG A 280 4.08 9.16 -14.06
N ASN A 281 4.40 8.79 -15.31
CA ASN A 281 5.26 9.59 -16.19
C ASN A 281 4.56 10.83 -16.78
N TRP A 282 4.79 12.02 -16.18
CA TRP A 282 4.05 13.27 -16.45
C TRP A 282 4.56 14.18 -17.60
N ILE A 283 5.77 14.01 -18.16
CA ILE A 283 6.14 14.60 -19.48
C ILE A 283 6.98 13.60 -20.30
N ARG A 284 6.42 13.12 -21.41
CA ARG A 284 7.18 12.38 -22.43
C ARG A 284 7.41 13.26 -23.64
N PHE A 285 8.64 13.28 -24.14
CA PHE A 285 8.94 13.82 -25.46
C PHE A 285 8.76 12.71 -26.49
N GLN A 286 7.85 12.87 -27.44
CA GLN A 286 7.68 11.91 -28.52
C GLN A 286 8.81 12.08 -29.55
N GLU A 287 9.43 10.97 -29.93
CA GLU A 287 10.54 10.95 -30.88
C GLU A 287 10.12 11.57 -32.22
N PRO A 288 10.94 12.44 -32.83
CA PRO A 288 10.88 12.66 -34.27
C PRO A 288 11.18 11.32 -34.95
N SER A 289 10.51 11.02 -36.06
CA SER A 289 10.69 9.77 -36.80
C SER A 289 12.16 9.56 -37.22
N GLY A 290 12.92 8.81 -36.43
CA GLY A 290 14.36 8.56 -36.62
C GLY A 290 15.16 8.69 -35.31
N GLY A 291 15.05 7.67 -34.45
CA GLY A 291 15.41 7.73 -33.03
C GLY A 291 16.89 7.90 -32.68
N TRP A 292 17.11 8.19 -31.38
CA TRP A 292 18.39 8.06 -30.68
C TRP A 292 18.18 7.79 -29.19
N ARG A 293 19.03 6.91 -28.61
CA ARG A 293 19.10 6.61 -27.16
C ARG A 293 20.40 7.17 -26.58
N ASP A 294 20.30 7.92 -25.48
CA ASP A 294 21.41 8.22 -24.57
C ASP A 294 21.20 7.44 -23.26
N PRO A 295 22.20 6.69 -22.73
CA PRO A 295 22.07 5.94 -21.48
C PRO A 295 22.13 6.79 -20.19
N THR A 296 22.37 8.10 -20.26
CA THR A 296 22.80 8.89 -19.08
C THR A 296 21.73 9.77 -18.42
N GLY A 297 20.44 9.63 -18.78
CA GLY A 297 19.36 10.36 -18.11
C GLY A 297 19.25 11.85 -18.46
N THR A 298 20.02 12.31 -19.46
CA THR A 298 19.70 13.55 -20.18
C THR A 298 18.55 13.25 -21.15
N LEU A 299 17.47 14.03 -21.12
CA LEU A 299 16.36 13.90 -22.06
C LEU A 299 16.85 14.28 -23.46
N ALA A 300 17.30 13.27 -24.22
CA ALA A 300 17.59 13.28 -25.65
C ALA A 300 18.56 14.36 -26.18
N ARG A 301 19.72 13.94 -26.71
CA ARG A 301 20.47 14.77 -27.66
C ARG A 301 19.76 14.77 -29.01
N ILE A 302 19.20 15.90 -29.41
CA ILE A 302 18.57 16.08 -30.72
C ILE A 302 19.55 16.80 -31.63
N SER A 303 19.94 16.17 -32.74
CA SER A 303 20.82 16.79 -33.73
C SER A 303 19.99 17.49 -34.80
N VAL A 304 20.06 18.83 -34.84
CA VAL A 304 19.42 19.63 -35.89
C VAL A 304 20.49 20.00 -36.92
N PRO A 305 20.37 19.55 -38.18
CA PRO A 305 21.32 19.95 -39.21
C PRO A 305 21.26 21.46 -39.47
N ALA A 306 22.35 22.05 -39.98
CA ALA A 306 22.37 23.48 -40.30
C ALA A 306 21.22 23.85 -41.25
N ASN A 307 20.42 24.87 -40.87
CA ASN A 307 19.18 25.29 -41.54
C ASN A 307 18.03 24.24 -41.52
N GLY A 308 18.13 23.20 -40.69
CA GLY A 308 17.06 22.22 -40.47
C GLY A 308 16.11 22.63 -39.34
N ALA A 309 15.02 21.88 -39.21
CA ALA A 309 14.08 21.98 -38.10
C ALA A 309 13.73 20.57 -37.61
N VAL A 310 13.38 20.47 -36.33
CA VAL A 310 12.89 19.24 -35.71
C VAL A 310 11.62 19.57 -34.92
N SER A 311 10.61 18.69 -34.98
CA SER A 311 9.40 18.80 -34.19
C SER A 311 9.50 17.85 -33.01
N LEU A 312 9.21 18.36 -31.81
CA LEU A 312 9.12 17.57 -30.59
C LEU A 312 7.66 17.45 -30.20
N GLY A 313 7.16 16.22 -30.08
CA GLY A 313 5.88 16.00 -29.43
C GLY A 313 6.09 16.06 -27.91
N VAL A 314 5.14 16.65 -27.19
CA VAL A 314 5.13 16.69 -25.72
C VAL A 314 3.82 16.07 -25.26
N GLU A 315 3.90 15.01 -24.49
CA GLU A 315 2.75 14.30 -23.92
C GLU A 315 2.75 14.48 -22.41
N ILE A 316 1.62 14.93 -21.84
CA ILE A 316 1.48 15.26 -20.43
C ILE A 316 0.45 14.31 -19.80
N GLY A 317 0.88 13.51 -18.83
CA GLY A 317 -0.02 12.63 -18.06
C GLY A 317 -0.81 13.41 -17.00
N HIS A 318 -2.13 13.20 -16.89
CA HIS A 318 -3.04 14.03 -16.09
C HIS A 318 -3.78 13.29 -14.95
N GLU A 319 -3.54 11.99 -14.74
CA GLU A 319 -4.39 11.14 -13.89
C GLU A 319 -4.24 11.40 -12.37
N PHE A 320 -3.20 12.12 -11.93
CA PHE A 320 -2.92 12.37 -10.50
C PHE A 320 -2.57 13.82 -10.17
N LEU A 321 -2.70 14.75 -11.12
CA LEU A 321 -2.50 16.17 -10.89
C LEU A 321 -3.83 16.83 -10.54
N GLY A 322 -3.87 17.60 -9.46
CA GLY A 322 -5.04 18.37 -9.04
C GLY A 322 -5.41 19.48 -10.04
N VAL A 323 -6.58 20.08 -9.86
CA VAL A 323 -6.98 21.27 -10.62
C VAL A 323 -5.96 22.38 -10.39
N GLY A 324 -5.41 22.93 -11.47
CA GLY A 324 -4.41 23.97 -11.33
C GLY A 324 -3.71 24.33 -12.62
N VAL A 325 -3.06 25.49 -12.56
CA VAL A 325 -2.14 25.95 -13.58
C VAL A 325 -0.76 25.45 -13.22
N TYR A 326 -0.19 24.65 -14.10
CA TYR A 326 1.16 24.11 -13.97
C TYR A 326 2.09 24.88 -14.90
N GLN A 327 3.27 25.20 -14.39
CA GLN A 327 4.34 25.80 -15.16
C GLN A 327 5.54 24.86 -15.15
N ALA A 328 6.01 24.53 -16.34
CA ALA A 328 7.25 23.80 -16.58
C ALA A 328 8.17 24.67 -17.45
N GLN A 329 9.43 24.27 -17.55
CA GLN A 329 10.42 24.98 -18.35
C GLN A 329 11.27 23.96 -19.10
N ILE A 330 11.30 24.07 -20.42
CA ILE A 330 12.21 23.30 -21.26
C ILE A 330 13.52 24.07 -21.30
N ASN A 331 14.61 23.44 -20.85
CA ASN A 331 15.95 23.98 -20.94
C ASN A 331 16.61 23.41 -22.20
N ILE A 332 16.97 24.27 -23.14
CA ILE A 332 17.69 23.88 -24.36
C ILE A 332 19.17 24.22 -24.14
N ASP A 333 19.99 23.18 -23.94
CA ASP A 333 21.46 23.29 -23.92
C ASP A 333 22.00 23.02 -25.34
N TRP A 334 22.71 24.00 -25.88
CA TRP A 334 23.26 23.93 -27.24
C TRP A 334 24.66 23.30 -27.31
N GLY A 335 25.20 22.83 -26.18
CA GLY A 335 26.50 22.16 -26.07
C GLY A 335 27.70 23.10 -25.89
N GLU A 336 28.84 22.51 -25.55
CA GLU A 336 30.08 23.23 -25.17
C GLU A 336 30.50 24.28 -26.21
N GLY A 337 30.54 25.54 -25.76
CA GLY A 337 30.97 26.70 -26.55
C GLY A 337 29.85 27.69 -26.90
N LYS A 338 28.59 27.39 -26.58
CA LYS A 338 27.45 28.30 -26.79
C LYS A 338 26.60 28.54 -25.53
N LYS A 339 27.23 28.64 -24.36
CA LYS A 339 26.55 28.94 -23.07
C LYS A 339 25.65 30.19 -23.10
N ASP A 340 25.93 31.15 -23.99
CA ASP A 340 25.11 32.36 -24.13
C ASP A 340 23.83 32.14 -24.96
N CYS A 341 23.58 30.91 -25.44
CA CYS A 341 22.40 30.54 -26.22
C CYS A 341 21.42 29.64 -25.46
N ASP A 342 21.68 29.31 -24.19
CA ASP A 342 20.80 28.49 -23.36
C ASP A 342 19.40 29.12 -23.33
N GLU A 343 18.44 28.44 -23.94
CA GLU A 343 17.09 28.96 -24.12
C GLU A 343 16.13 28.24 -23.19
N LYS A 344 15.34 29.04 -22.47
CA LYS A 344 14.33 28.56 -21.52
C LYS A 344 12.98 28.79 -22.13
N VAL A 345 12.32 27.71 -22.55
CA VAL A 345 10.96 27.79 -23.11
C VAL A 345 9.96 27.51 -21.99
N PRO A 346 9.18 28.51 -21.55
CA PRO A 346 8.14 28.30 -20.56
C PRO A 346 7.01 27.49 -21.17
N VAL A 347 6.55 26.47 -20.45
CA VAL A 347 5.38 25.67 -20.79
C VAL A 347 4.37 25.90 -19.67
N GLN A 348 3.20 26.43 -20.01
CA GLN A 348 2.09 26.56 -19.07
C GLN A 348 0.95 25.68 -19.57
N TYR A 349 0.41 24.87 -18.68
CA TYR A 349 -0.77 24.05 -18.97
C TYR A 349 -1.72 24.09 -17.77
N GLU A 350 -3.01 24.00 -18.05
CA GLU A 350 -4.06 24.06 -17.03
C GLU A 350 -4.78 22.73 -16.99
N ILE A 351 -4.85 22.14 -15.80
CA ILE A 351 -5.63 20.94 -15.53
C ILE A 351 -6.95 21.38 -14.95
N LEU A 352 -8.01 21.11 -15.69
CA LEU A 352 -9.37 21.51 -15.32
C LEU A 352 -10.04 20.53 -14.34
N GLY A 353 -9.43 19.35 -14.13
CA GLY A 353 -9.89 18.28 -13.24
C GLY A 353 -11.18 17.61 -13.69
N THR A 354 -11.34 16.35 -13.33
CA THR A 354 -12.52 15.53 -13.57
C THR A 354 -13.01 15.00 -12.22
N PRO A 355 -14.18 15.43 -11.73
CA PRO A 355 -14.74 14.88 -10.49
C PRO A 355 -15.16 13.42 -10.71
N PHE A 356 -14.75 12.51 -9.83
CA PHE A 356 -15.12 11.09 -9.95
C PHE A 356 -15.61 10.53 -8.62
N LEU A 357 -16.91 10.21 -8.60
CA LEU A 357 -17.58 9.51 -7.51
C LEU A 357 -18.05 8.16 -8.06
N PRO A 358 -17.45 7.03 -7.66
CA PRO A 358 -17.88 5.73 -8.16
C PRO A 358 -19.29 5.43 -7.67
N SER A 359 -20.20 5.18 -8.62
CA SER A 359 -21.61 4.85 -8.38
C SER A 359 -21.82 3.42 -7.88
N THR A 360 -20.79 2.57 -7.93
CA THR A 360 -20.90 1.10 -7.90
C THR A 360 -20.51 0.43 -6.58
N ILE A 361 -20.05 1.18 -5.56
CA ILE A 361 -19.43 0.56 -4.37
C ILE A 361 -20.45 0.14 -3.29
N PHE A 362 -21.70 0.65 -3.30
CA PHE A 362 -22.68 0.33 -2.26
C PHE A 362 -23.84 -0.52 -2.78
N ALA A 363 -23.62 -1.83 -2.93
CA ALA A 363 -24.68 -2.79 -3.26
C ALA A 363 -25.50 -3.27 -2.03
N GLY A 364 -25.18 -2.79 -0.82
CA GLY A 364 -25.87 -3.17 0.42
C GLY A 364 -26.94 -2.17 0.84
N ALA A 365 -28.05 -2.65 1.42
CA ALA A 365 -29.03 -1.79 2.07
C ALA A 365 -28.45 -1.10 3.31
N LEU A 366 -28.84 0.15 3.54
CA LEU A 366 -28.50 0.86 4.77
C LEU A 366 -29.43 0.42 5.89
N GLU A 367 -28.93 -0.46 6.75
CA GLU A 367 -29.68 -1.09 7.83
C GLU A 367 -29.62 -0.26 9.12
N PHE A 368 -30.75 0.35 9.49
CA PHE A 368 -30.91 1.10 10.74
C PHE A 368 -31.14 0.16 11.94
N GLY A 369 -31.57 -1.07 11.70
CA GLY A 369 -31.98 -2.02 12.72
C GLY A 369 -33.26 -1.58 13.43
N THR A 370 -33.39 -1.97 14.69
CA THR A 370 -34.56 -1.67 15.52
C THR A 370 -34.49 -0.25 16.09
N VAL A 371 -35.48 0.59 15.78
CA VAL A 371 -35.60 1.97 16.24
C VAL A 371 -36.94 2.13 16.99
N PRO A 372 -36.95 2.62 18.24
CA PRO A 372 -38.19 2.85 18.98
C PRO A 372 -39.12 3.82 18.25
N VAL A 373 -40.44 3.56 18.27
CA VAL A 373 -41.46 4.47 17.74
C VAL A 373 -41.37 5.83 18.42
N GLY A 374 -41.31 6.90 17.63
CA GLY A 374 -41.07 8.27 18.11
C GLY A 374 -39.60 8.59 18.43
N GLY A 375 -38.69 7.62 18.30
CA GLY A 375 -37.24 7.77 18.42
C GLY A 375 -36.53 8.06 17.09
N GLU A 376 -35.20 8.02 17.11
CA GLU A 376 -34.36 8.35 15.96
C GLU A 376 -33.17 7.39 15.82
N GLY A 377 -33.02 6.77 14.65
CA GLY A 377 -31.82 6.01 14.27
C GLY A 377 -31.02 6.76 13.21
N ARG A 378 -29.69 6.81 13.34
CA ARG A 378 -28.78 7.47 12.38
C ARG A 378 -27.82 6.49 11.75
N ARG A 379 -27.49 6.73 10.48
CA ARG A 379 -26.45 6.02 9.73
C ARG A 379 -25.67 7.01 8.86
N THR A 380 -24.38 6.78 8.70
CA THR A 380 -23.49 7.63 7.93
C THR A 380 -23.08 6.93 6.64
N VAL A 381 -23.21 7.63 5.52
CA VAL A 381 -22.72 7.23 4.21
C VAL A 381 -21.49 8.06 3.91
N ARG A 382 -20.35 7.42 3.68
CA ARG A 382 -19.11 8.11 3.31
C ARG A 382 -18.97 8.16 1.79
N ILE A 383 -18.85 9.36 1.25
CA ILE A 383 -18.66 9.63 -0.18
C ILE A 383 -17.17 9.92 -0.40
N TRP A 384 -16.55 9.21 -1.33
CA TRP A 384 -15.14 9.38 -1.70
C TRP A 384 -15.02 9.97 -3.10
N ASN A 385 -14.23 11.04 -3.24
CA ASN A 385 -13.84 11.58 -4.54
C ASN A 385 -12.51 11.00 -4.96
N PHE A 386 -12.53 10.13 -5.96
CA PHE A 386 -11.34 9.51 -6.52
C PHE A 386 -10.80 10.30 -7.73
N GLY A 387 -11.54 11.32 -8.16
CA GLY A 387 -11.13 12.19 -9.26
C GLY A 387 -10.22 13.32 -8.80
N ASN A 388 -9.64 14.01 -9.78
CA ASN A 388 -8.71 15.13 -9.56
C ASN A 388 -9.39 16.51 -9.57
N GLY A 389 -10.72 16.57 -9.79
CA GLY A 389 -11.56 17.77 -9.63
C GLY A 389 -12.54 17.65 -8.47
N THR A 390 -13.03 18.77 -7.91
CA THR A 390 -13.96 18.77 -6.76
C THR A 390 -15.32 18.15 -7.15
N ALA A 391 -15.65 17.03 -6.51
CA ALA A 391 -16.93 16.36 -6.71
C ALA A 391 -18.02 16.96 -5.83
N ARG A 392 -19.25 16.94 -6.30
CA ARG A 392 -20.45 17.43 -5.60
C ARG A 392 -21.51 16.36 -5.63
N ALA A 393 -22.08 16.06 -4.46
CA ALA A 393 -23.18 15.13 -4.30
C ALA A 393 -24.37 15.81 -3.64
N GLN A 394 -25.55 15.68 -4.25
CA GLN A 394 -26.82 16.14 -3.69
C GLN A 394 -27.67 14.94 -3.28
N VAL A 395 -28.10 14.90 -2.01
CA VAL A 395 -29.07 13.92 -1.53
C VAL A 395 -30.47 14.38 -1.92
N LEU A 396 -31.21 13.55 -2.64
CA LEU A 396 -32.59 13.86 -2.99
C LEU A 396 -33.53 13.69 -1.78
N PRO A 397 -34.67 14.42 -1.75
CA PRO A 397 -35.64 14.30 -0.66
C PRO A 397 -36.10 12.87 -0.41
N LEU A 398 -36.14 12.46 0.86
CA LEU A 398 -36.54 11.12 1.30
C LEU A 398 -38.00 11.08 1.75
N ALA A 399 -38.65 9.94 1.56
CA ALA A 399 -39.97 9.68 2.10
C ALA A 399 -39.91 9.32 3.60
N VAL A 400 -40.91 9.78 4.36
CA VAL A 400 -41.11 9.41 5.78
C VAL A 400 -41.16 7.86 5.89
N PRO A 401 -40.46 7.24 6.86
CA PRO A 401 -39.81 7.82 8.05
C PRO A 401 -38.36 8.28 7.86
N PHE A 402 -37.81 8.25 6.66
CA PHE A 402 -36.41 8.59 6.41
C PHE A 402 -36.22 10.10 6.16
N ALA A 403 -35.07 10.63 6.57
CA ALA A 403 -34.65 12.02 6.36
C ALA A 403 -33.14 12.10 6.13
N GLY A 404 -32.67 13.09 5.38
CA GLY A 404 -31.26 13.31 5.05
C GLY A 404 -30.93 14.82 4.98
N PRO A 405 -29.66 15.20 4.79
CA PRO A 405 -29.28 16.61 4.71
C PRO A 405 -29.89 17.26 3.47
N SER A 406 -30.36 18.51 3.61
CA SER A 406 -30.97 19.29 2.53
C SER A 406 -29.95 20.14 1.75
N MET A 407 -28.69 19.70 1.67
CA MET A 407 -27.58 20.49 1.12
C MET A 407 -26.69 19.65 0.19
N GLU A 408 -26.06 20.31 -0.77
CA GLU A 408 -25.00 19.75 -1.61
C GLU A 408 -23.72 19.56 -0.77
N VAL A 409 -23.07 18.41 -0.92
CA VAL A 409 -21.80 18.07 -0.28
C VAL A 409 -20.70 18.13 -1.33
N SER A 410 -19.74 19.03 -1.12
CA SER A 410 -18.51 19.09 -1.92
C SER A 410 -17.43 18.20 -1.30
N VAL A 411 -16.74 17.45 -2.15
CA VAL A 411 -15.66 16.54 -1.77
C VAL A 411 -14.43 16.90 -2.61
N GLU A 412 -13.38 17.38 -1.96
CA GLU A 412 -12.13 17.72 -2.64
C GLU A 412 -11.46 16.47 -3.25
N PRO A 413 -10.57 16.64 -4.25
CA PRO A 413 -9.84 15.53 -4.85
C PRO A 413 -9.18 14.61 -3.82
N HIS A 414 -9.34 13.30 -4.00
CA HIS A 414 -8.79 12.24 -3.13
C HIS A 414 -9.22 12.32 -1.65
N GLN A 415 -10.28 13.07 -1.35
CA GLN A 415 -10.85 13.17 0.00
C GLN A 415 -12.20 12.46 0.10
N SER A 416 -12.75 12.46 1.31
CA SER A 416 -14.09 11.94 1.59
C SER A 416 -14.93 12.89 2.43
N ALA A 417 -16.25 12.75 2.33
CA ALA A 417 -17.22 13.46 3.15
C ALA A 417 -18.33 12.52 3.64
N ASP A 418 -18.82 12.79 4.85
CA ASP A 418 -19.82 11.97 5.53
C ASP A 418 -21.22 12.59 5.40
N VAL A 419 -22.19 11.80 4.94
CA VAL A 419 -23.61 12.14 4.82
C VAL A 419 -24.41 11.32 5.83
N VAL A 420 -25.10 11.99 6.75
CA VAL A 420 -25.90 11.32 7.78
C VAL A 420 -27.37 11.19 7.34
N ILE A 421 -27.86 9.96 7.24
CA ILE A 421 -29.27 9.63 6.99
C ILE A 421 -29.92 9.18 8.31
N THR A 422 -31.18 9.54 8.49
CA THR A 422 -31.93 9.34 9.73
C THR A 422 -33.25 8.59 9.45
N CYS A 423 -33.62 7.64 10.31
CA CYS A 423 -34.94 6.99 10.35
C CYS A 423 -35.71 7.40 11.61
N ARG A 424 -36.98 7.79 11.47
CA ARG A 424 -37.90 8.15 12.58
C ARG A 424 -39.26 7.45 12.42
N PRO A 425 -39.41 6.18 12.82
CA PRO A 425 -40.65 5.42 12.65
C PRO A 425 -41.78 5.99 13.51
N SER A 426 -42.98 6.09 12.93
CA SER A 426 -44.20 6.60 13.60
C SER A 426 -45.13 5.51 14.11
N SER A 427 -44.90 4.25 13.74
CA SER A 427 -45.62 3.06 14.22
C SER A 427 -44.69 1.86 14.26
N THR A 428 -45.12 0.76 14.87
CA THR A 428 -44.35 -0.49 14.83
C THR A 428 -44.42 -1.13 13.44
N GLY A 429 -43.35 -1.79 13.01
CA GLY A 429 -43.28 -2.53 11.76
C GLY A 429 -42.03 -2.24 10.93
N THR A 430 -41.94 -2.89 9.77
CA THR A 430 -40.78 -2.79 8.88
C THR A 430 -40.97 -1.68 7.85
N TYR A 431 -39.97 -0.80 7.73
CA TYR A 431 -39.93 0.30 6.78
C TYR A 431 -38.81 0.08 5.77
N ALA A 432 -39.15 0.25 4.49
CA ALA A 432 -38.19 0.24 3.39
C ALA A 432 -38.28 1.54 2.60
N GLY A 433 -37.15 2.03 2.11
CA GLY A 433 -37.07 3.23 1.30
C GLY A 433 -35.84 3.19 0.39
N THR A 434 -35.63 4.27 -0.36
CA THR A 434 -34.44 4.44 -1.21
C THR A 434 -33.91 5.85 -1.06
N VAL A 435 -32.60 6.01 -0.99
CA VAL A 435 -31.92 7.29 -1.11
C VAL A 435 -31.25 7.36 -2.48
N GLU A 436 -31.42 8.48 -3.17
CA GLU A 436 -30.77 8.77 -4.46
C GLU A 436 -29.80 9.95 -4.27
N PHE A 437 -28.59 9.79 -4.78
CA PHE A 437 -27.56 10.81 -4.80
C PHE A 437 -27.35 11.27 -6.24
N LYS A 438 -27.47 12.57 -6.51
CA LYS A 438 -27.08 13.15 -7.81
C LYS A 438 -25.68 13.71 -7.75
N THR A 439 -24.89 13.47 -8.79
CA THR A 439 -23.48 13.88 -8.85
C THR A 439 -23.18 14.77 -10.05
N ASN A 440 -22.11 15.57 -9.94
CA ASN A 440 -21.58 16.41 -11.02
C ASN A 440 -20.45 15.74 -11.83
N SER A 441 -20.30 14.40 -11.76
CA SER A 441 -19.15 13.65 -12.34
C SER A 441 -19.00 13.83 -13.85
N GLY A 442 -20.10 13.93 -14.60
CA GLY A 442 -20.20 14.66 -15.88
C GLY A 442 -19.11 14.44 -16.94
N LEU A 443 -18.54 13.23 -17.10
CA LEU A 443 -17.53 12.98 -18.14
C LEU A 443 -18.17 12.67 -19.50
N THR A 444 -17.98 13.57 -20.48
CA THR A 444 -18.14 13.25 -21.91
C THR A 444 -16.92 12.51 -22.42
N ALA A 445 -17.15 11.39 -23.11
CA ALA A 445 -16.14 10.62 -23.81
C ALA A 445 -15.47 11.41 -24.95
N PHE A 446 -14.17 11.19 -25.16
CA PHE A 446 -13.57 11.26 -26.49
C PHE A 446 -12.65 10.05 -26.72
N ASP A 447 -12.93 9.39 -27.85
CA ASP A 447 -12.17 8.43 -28.67
C ASP A 447 -11.64 7.12 -28.07
N ALA A 448 -12.56 6.15 -27.93
CA ALA A 448 -12.40 4.83 -28.56
C ALA A 448 -13.79 4.27 -28.95
N VAL A 449 -13.89 3.75 -30.17
CA VAL A 449 -15.14 3.40 -30.87
C VAL A 449 -15.94 2.26 -30.20
N ALA A 450 -17.26 2.49 -30.13
CA ALA A 450 -18.38 1.62 -29.72
C ALA A 450 -18.42 1.30 -28.19
N VAL A 451 -19.43 1.75 -27.44
CA VAL A 451 -20.88 1.51 -27.59
C VAL A 451 -21.70 2.71 -27.08
N ASP A 452 -22.89 2.88 -27.64
CA ASP A 452 -23.85 3.98 -27.47
C ASP A 452 -24.06 4.55 -26.04
N ALA A 453 -23.92 5.88 -25.99
CA ALA A 453 -24.59 6.95 -25.20
C ALA A 453 -25.08 6.72 -23.75
N LEU A 454 -24.74 7.68 -22.86
CA LEU A 454 -25.64 8.36 -21.91
C LEU A 454 -25.05 9.74 -21.49
N ASP A 455 -25.92 10.75 -21.26
CA ASP A 455 -25.61 12.17 -20.96
C ASP A 455 -25.55 12.51 -19.45
N HIS A 456 -24.92 13.64 -19.11
CA HIS A 456 -24.85 14.37 -17.81
C HIS A 456 -25.78 13.93 -16.65
N GLY A 457 -25.20 13.70 -15.46
CA GLY A 457 -25.92 13.64 -14.17
C GLY A 457 -26.15 12.23 -13.64
N GLU A 458 -25.06 11.50 -13.38
CA GLU A 458 -25.15 10.17 -12.80
C GLU A 458 -25.74 10.21 -11.39
N ALA A 459 -26.75 9.37 -11.19
CA ALA A 459 -27.37 9.13 -9.91
C ALA A 459 -27.14 7.69 -9.47
N PHE A 460 -26.86 7.49 -8.19
CA PHE A 460 -26.85 6.15 -7.60
C PHE A 460 -27.88 6.06 -6.49
N THR A 461 -28.49 4.88 -6.37
CA THR A 461 -29.61 4.63 -5.47
C THR A 461 -29.25 3.54 -4.50
N MET A 462 -29.54 3.75 -3.21
CA MET A 462 -29.28 2.78 -2.15
C MET A 462 -30.58 2.47 -1.40
N PRO A 463 -30.91 1.19 -1.18
CA PRO A 463 -32.06 0.82 -0.35
C PRO A 463 -31.81 1.13 1.12
N LEU A 464 -32.86 1.53 1.83
CA LEU A 464 -32.87 1.82 3.27
C LEU A 464 -33.81 0.84 3.97
N HIS A 465 -33.43 0.37 5.15
CA HIS A 465 -34.26 -0.53 5.95
C HIS A 465 -34.22 -0.17 7.43
N CYS A 466 -35.39 -0.16 8.08
CA CYS A 466 -35.55 0.26 9.47
C CYS A 466 -36.75 -0.47 10.08
N GLU A 467 -36.61 -0.97 11.31
CA GLU A 467 -37.70 -1.64 12.02
C GLU A 467 -38.17 -0.78 13.20
N GLY A 468 -39.42 -0.31 13.14
CA GLY A 468 -40.06 0.37 14.25
C GLY A 468 -40.48 -0.62 15.34
N SER A 469 -39.98 -0.45 16.56
CA SER A 469 -40.41 -1.23 17.73
C SER A 469 -41.12 -0.37 18.76
N GLU A 470 -41.92 -0.98 19.63
CA GLU A 470 -42.45 -0.26 20.79
C GLU A 470 -41.29 0.29 21.63
N ALA A 471 -41.48 1.49 22.17
CA ALA A 471 -40.53 2.04 23.12
C ALA A 471 -40.48 1.12 24.35
N PRO A 472 -39.29 0.85 24.92
CA PRO A 472 -39.21 0.13 26.17
C PRO A 472 -40.00 0.89 27.23
N HIS A 473 -41.11 0.31 27.67
CA HIS A 473 -41.86 0.82 28.80
C HIS A 473 -41.22 0.27 30.06
N MET A 474 -40.71 1.15 30.91
CA MET A 474 -40.38 0.79 32.27
C MET A 474 -41.70 0.66 33.03
N GLU A 475 -42.16 -0.57 33.25
CA GLU A 475 -43.16 -0.82 34.28
C GLU A 475 -42.54 -0.52 35.65
N LEU A 476 -42.75 0.69 36.13
CA LEU A 476 -42.72 0.94 37.57
C LEU A 476 -44.00 0.33 38.12
N ASP A 477 -43.90 -0.91 38.62
CA ASP A 477 -44.91 -1.48 39.50
C ASP A 477 -45.28 -0.42 40.53
N ALA A 478 -46.56 -0.08 40.60
CA ALA A 478 -47.04 0.97 41.49
C ALA A 478 -46.52 0.70 42.90
N PHE A 479 -45.68 1.60 43.42
CA PHE A 479 -45.31 1.62 44.84
C PHE A 479 -46.61 1.55 45.65
N SER A 480 -46.85 0.40 46.29
CA SER A 480 -48.05 0.11 47.06
C SER A 480 -48.05 0.95 48.33
N GLY A 481 -48.50 2.19 48.21
CA GLY A 481 -48.68 3.11 49.33
C GLY A 481 -49.98 2.85 50.08
N VAL A 482 -50.24 1.63 50.57
CA VAL A 482 -51.13 1.43 51.74
C VAL A 482 -50.65 0.22 52.55
N MET A 483 -49.72 0.51 53.46
CA MET A 483 -49.70 -0.09 54.79
C MET A 483 -51.01 0.31 55.48
N LEU A 484 -52.08 -0.46 55.27
CA LEU A 484 -53.25 -0.50 56.14
C LEU A 484 -53.93 -1.85 55.88
N LEU A 485 -53.87 -2.73 56.88
CA LEU A 485 -54.48 -4.08 56.98
C LEU A 485 -53.55 -5.31 56.96
N ARG A 486 -52.24 -5.15 57.18
CA ARG A 486 -51.43 -6.26 57.75
C ARG A 486 -50.48 -5.82 58.87
N ARG A 487 -50.92 -4.92 59.75
CA ARG A 487 -50.39 -4.75 61.13
C ARG A 487 -51.44 -4.35 62.17
N LEU A 488 -52.70 -4.79 62.00
CA LEU A 488 -53.71 -4.71 63.07
C LEU A 488 -54.38 -6.05 63.41
N ALA A 489 -53.97 -7.16 62.77
CA ALA A 489 -54.26 -8.51 63.24
C ALA A 489 -53.31 -8.98 64.37
N ALA A 490 -52.49 -8.06 64.91
CA ALA A 490 -51.75 -8.26 66.15
C ALA A 490 -52.45 -7.64 67.38
N TRP A 491 -53.63 -6.99 67.21
CA TRP A 491 -54.29 -6.24 68.29
C TRP A 491 -55.81 -6.45 68.42
N ALA A 492 -56.41 -7.44 67.74
CA ALA A 492 -57.82 -7.80 67.94
C ALA A 492 -58.04 -9.33 68.00
N ALA A 493 -57.10 -10.03 68.64
CA ALA A 493 -57.39 -11.14 69.56
C ALA A 493 -57.96 -10.61 70.91
N TRP A 494 -58.49 -9.39 70.88
CA TRP A 494 -59.20 -8.69 71.93
C TRP A 494 -60.47 -8.17 71.27
N LEU A 495 -61.61 -8.77 71.62
CA LEU A 495 -62.99 -8.39 71.24
C LEU A 495 -63.40 -8.77 69.79
N VAL A 496 -64.29 -9.73 69.51
CA VAL A 496 -65.46 -10.21 70.27
C VAL A 496 -66.15 -9.06 71.01
N HIS A 497 -66.87 -8.21 70.28
CA HIS A 497 -68.25 -7.85 70.62
C HIS A 497 -68.83 -6.83 69.63
N LEU A 498 -70.04 -7.15 69.16
CA LEU A 498 -71.00 -6.32 68.43
C LEU A 498 -70.68 -6.09 66.94
N ALA A 499 -71.59 -6.10 65.97
CA ALA A 499 -72.93 -6.63 65.75
C ALA A 499 -73.31 -6.20 64.31
N THR A 500 -73.72 -7.14 63.45
CA THR A 500 -74.72 -7.00 62.36
C THR A 500 -74.60 -5.95 61.20
N PRO A 501 -75.18 -6.27 60.02
CA PRO A 501 -74.94 -5.63 58.70
C PRO A 501 -76.02 -4.59 58.34
N LEU A 502 -75.88 -3.81 57.25
CA LEU A 502 -76.99 -3.30 56.41
C LEU A 502 -76.50 -2.39 55.27
N PHE A 503 -76.91 -2.74 54.03
CA PHE A 503 -77.49 -1.84 52.99
C PHE A 503 -76.57 -0.75 52.36
N GLU A 504 -76.69 -0.27 51.12
CA GLU A 504 -77.52 -0.52 49.92
C GLU A 504 -76.88 0.25 48.73
N MET A 505 -77.25 -0.14 47.51
CA MET A 505 -77.36 0.60 46.23
C MET A 505 -76.79 2.02 45.97
N LYS A 506 -76.25 2.15 44.73
CA LYS A 506 -76.33 3.28 43.74
C LYS A 506 -75.75 4.65 44.18
N SER A 507 -75.02 5.39 43.35
CA SER A 507 -75.11 5.64 41.89
C SER A 507 -73.76 6.01 41.31
#